data_AF-A0A355A9Q6-F1
#
_entry.id   AF-A0A355A9Q6-F1
#
_cell.length_a   1.000
_cell.length_b   1.000
_cell.length_c   1.000
_cell.angle_alpha   90.00
_cell.angle_beta   90.00
_cell.angle_gamma   90.00
#
_symmetry.space_group_name_H-M   'P 1'
#
loop_
_entity.id
_entity.type
_entity.pdbx_description
1 polymer ?
#
loop_
_entity_poly.entity_id
_entity_poly.type
_entity_poly.pdbx_seq_one_letter_code
_entity_poly.pdbx_strand_id
1 'polypeptide(L)' 'MNKNRHLTQEERIIIESWLQKKESFKSIGRELGKDPTTIAKEVKNHIQFKQTGAYGKSFNDCLNRTDCS' A
#
# COMPACT_ATOMS: atom_id res chain seq x y z
N MET A 1 8.69 -23.93 -14.14
CA MET A 1 9.28 -22.59 -14.37
C MET A 1 8.44 -21.55 -13.64
N ASN A 2 9.02 -20.84 -12.67
CA ASN A 2 8.32 -19.74 -12.00
C ASN A 2 8.21 -18.58 -13.00
N LYS A 3 6.99 -18.28 -13.46
CA LYS A 3 6.74 -17.22 -14.47
C LYS A 3 6.80 -15.81 -13.85
N ASN A 4 6.88 -15.71 -12.53
CA ASN A 4 6.82 -14.45 -11.82
C ASN A 4 8.22 -13.92 -11.57
N ARG A 5 8.56 -12.80 -12.21
CA ARG A 5 9.78 -12.05 -11.90
C ARG A 5 9.53 -11.22 -10.64
N HIS A 6 10.38 -11.38 -9.64
CA HIS A 6 10.34 -10.54 -8.44
C HIS A 6 10.69 -9.10 -8.80
N LEU A 7 10.09 -8.14 -8.09
CA LEU A 7 10.53 -6.75 -8.13
C LEU A 7 11.88 -6.64 -7.41
N THR A 8 12.80 -5.94 -8.04
CA THR A 8 14.08 -5.54 -7.44
C THR A 8 13.87 -4.45 -6.39
N GLN A 9 14.86 -4.24 -5.53
CA GLN A 9 14.79 -3.19 -4.52
C GLN A 9 14.69 -1.80 -5.16
N GLU A 10 15.40 -1.56 -6.27
CA GLU A 10 15.35 -0.30 -7.01
C GLU A 10 13.96 -0.03 -7.59
N GLU A 11 13.32 -1.03 -8.21
CA GLU A 11 11.95 -0.91 -8.71
C GLU A 11 10.96 -0.54 -7.58
N ARG A 12 11.15 -1.08 -6.36
CA ARG A 12 10.31 -0.73 -5.20
C ARG A 12 10.49 0.72 -4.76
N ILE A 13 11.73 1.21 -4.73
CA ILE A 13 12.03 2.62 -4.40
C ILE A 13 11.39 3.56 -5.43
N ILE A 14 11.41 3.18 -6.71
CA ILE A 14 10.73 3.96 -7.77
C ILE A 14 9.22 3.97 -7.55
N ILE A 15 8.61 2.81 -7.27
CA ILE A 15 7.17 2.73 -6.95
C ILE A 15 6.84 3.66 -5.78
N GLU A 16 7.60 3.63 -4.69
CA GLU A 16 7.39 4.50 -3.52
C GLU A 16 7.44 5.99 -3.91
N SER A 17 8.49 6.42 -4.62
CA SER A 17 8.65 7.82 -5.04
C SER A 17 7.50 8.31 -5.91
N TRP A 18 6.99 7.47 -6.82
CA TRP A 18 5.88 7.83 -7.70
C TRP A 18 4.53 7.85 -6.96
N LEU A 19 4.33 6.96 -5.99
CA LEU A 19 3.15 7.02 -5.11
C LEU A 19 3.13 8.30 -4.27
N GLN A 20 4.29 8.76 -3.77
CA GLN A 20 4.41 10.05 -3.09
C GLN A 20 4.01 11.23 -4.01
N LYS A 21 4.30 11.11 -5.31
CA LYS A 21 3.87 12.07 -6.35
C LYS A 21 2.41 11.90 -6.80
N LYS A 22 1.66 10.99 -6.19
CA LYS A 22 0.25 10.67 -6.53
C LYS A 22 0.07 10.13 -7.96
N GLU A 23 1.08 9.47 -8.51
CA GLU A 23 0.99 8.82 -9.80
C GLU A 23 0.06 7.61 -9.76
N SER A 24 -0.62 7.34 -10.88
CA SER A 24 -1.51 6.17 -10.99
C SER A 24 -0.72 4.88 -11.19
N PHE A 25 -1.26 3.74 -10.73
CA PHE A 25 -0.63 2.43 -10.94
C PHE A 25 -0.41 2.11 -12.43
N LYS A 26 -1.25 2.64 -13.32
CA LYS A 26 -1.10 2.50 -14.77
C LYS A 26 0.12 3.28 -15.29
N SER A 27 0.33 4.50 -14.80
CA SER A 27 1.50 5.34 -15.12
C SER A 27 2.79 4.67 -14.67
N ILE A 28 2.83 4.23 -13.40
CA ILE A 28 3.97 3.55 -12.79
C ILE A 28 4.30 2.22 -13.51
N GLY A 29 3.27 1.44 -13.83
CA GLY A 29 3.44 0.20 -14.59
C GLY A 29 4.02 0.44 -15.99
N ARG A 30 3.59 1.51 -16.67
CA ARG A 30 4.14 1.89 -17.98
C ARG A 30 5.61 2.27 -17.89
N GLU A 31 6.00 3.04 -16.88
CA GLU A 31 7.39 3.46 -16.67
C GLU A 31 8.31 2.25 -16.40
N LEU A 32 7.89 1.33 -15.53
CA LEU A 32 8.69 0.17 -15.13
C LEU A 32 8.55 -1.03 -16.09
N GLY A 33 7.73 -0.93 -17.14
CA GLY A 33 7.41 -2.05 -18.02
C GLY A 33 6.74 -3.22 -17.29
N LYS A 34 5.92 -2.94 -16.27
CA LYS A 34 5.19 -3.91 -15.46
C LYS A 34 3.68 -3.76 -15.63
N ASP A 35 2.97 -4.86 -15.42
CA ASP A 35 1.52 -4.81 -15.35
C ASP A 35 1.07 -3.99 -14.11
N PRO A 36 0.07 -3.11 -14.21
CA PRO A 36 -0.43 -2.31 -13.09
C PRO A 36 -0.88 -3.16 -11.90
N THR A 37 -1.33 -4.41 -12.12
CA THR A 37 -1.68 -5.33 -11.04
C THR A 37 -0.46 -5.82 -10.26
N THR A 38 0.73 -5.85 -10.87
CA THR A 38 1.99 -6.11 -10.16
C THR A 38 2.30 -5.00 -9.18
N ILE A 39 2.13 -3.74 -9.60
CA ILE A 39 2.29 -2.57 -8.72
C ILE A 39 1.25 -2.63 -7.59
N ALA A 40 -0.01 -2.92 -7.90
CA ALA A 40 -1.07 -3.03 -6.89
C ALA A 40 -0.78 -4.14 -5.85
N LYS A 41 -0.28 -5.30 -6.27
CA LYS A 41 0.12 -6.39 -5.38
C LYS A 41 1.28 -5.98 -4.47
N GLU A 42 2.27 -5.29 -5.03
CA GLU A 42 3.42 -4.79 -4.27
C GLU A 42 2.97 -3.81 -3.17
N VAL A 43 2.14 -2.83 -3.54
CA VAL A 43 1.59 -1.84 -2.61
C VAL A 43 0.75 -2.51 -1.53
N LYS A 44 -0.15 -3.43 -1.90
CA LYS A 44 -1.00 -4.16 -0.95
C LYS A 44 -0.18 -5.02 0.01
N ASN A 45 0.92 -5.62 -0.44
CA ASN A 45 1.78 -6.46 0.39
C ASN A 45 2.58 -5.65 1.43
N HIS A 46 2.84 -4.36 1.15
CA HIS A 46 3.65 -3.49 2.02
C HIS A 46 2.84 -2.35 2.66
N ILE A 47 1.51 -2.38 2.55
CA ILE A 47 0.66 -1.39 3.19
C ILE A 47 0.77 -1.50 4.72
N GLN A 48 1.00 -0.37 5.38
CA GLN A 48 1.03 -0.28 6.84
C GLN A 48 -0.24 0.39 7.33
N PHE A 49 -1.02 -0.33 8.14
CA PHE A 49 -2.18 0.24 8.79
C PHE A 49 -1.75 0.95 10.08
N LYS A 50 -2.01 2.25 10.15
CA LYS A 50 -1.84 3.00 11.40
C LYS A 50 -3.10 2.85 12.24
N GLN A 51 -2.92 2.48 13.50
CA GLN A 51 -3.99 2.46 14.49
C GLN A 51 -4.32 3.90 14.89
N THR A 52 -5.17 4.56 14.11
CA THR A 52 -5.65 5.93 14.37
C THR A 52 -7.11 5.90 14.81
N GLY A 53 -7.44 6.63 15.87
CA GLY A 53 -8.83 6.83 16.28
C GLY A 53 -9.57 7.83 15.39
N ALA A 54 -10.84 8.07 15.72
CA ALA A 54 -11.62 9.12 15.07
C ALA A 54 -11.02 10.52 15.35
N TYR A 55 -11.48 11.54 14.62
CA TYR A 55 -11.02 12.92 14.82
C TYR A 55 -11.11 13.32 16.30
N GLY A 56 -9.96 13.70 16.89
CA GLY A 56 -9.85 14.09 18.30
C GLY A 56 -9.96 12.93 19.32
N LYS A 57 -9.93 11.67 18.89
CA LYS A 57 -10.02 10.50 19.78
C LYS A 57 -8.84 9.55 19.56
N SER A 58 -8.37 8.93 20.65
CA SER A 58 -7.40 7.84 20.61
C SER A 58 -7.96 6.64 19.86
N PHE A 59 -7.07 5.79 19.32
CA PHE A 59 -7.48 4.49 18.81
C PHE A 59 -8.10 3.63 19.93
N ASN A 60 -9.20 2.96 19.63
CA ASN A 60 -9.87 2.02 20.52
C ASN A 60 -10.48 0.89 19.67
N ASP A 61 -9.90 -0.30 19.76
CA ASP A 61 -10.32 -1.53 19.08
C ASP A 61 -11.28 -2.40 19.91
N CYS A 62 -11.74 -1.91 21.06
CA CYS A 62 -12.69 -2.63 21.88
C CYS A 62 -14.01 -2.83 21.12
N LEU A 63 -14.42 -4.09 20.96
CA LEU A 63 -15.66 -4.49 20.30
C LEU A 63 -16.90 -3.94 21.01
N ASN A 64 -16.85 -3.83 22.35
CA ASN A 64 -17.95 -3.37 23.20
C ASN A 64 -17.85 -1.87 23.54
N ARG A 65 -17.05 -1.09 22.80
CA ARG A 65 -16.77 0.33 23.13
C ARG A 65 -18.02 1.23 23.16
N THR A 66 -19.14 0.78 22.61
CA THR A 66 -20.42 1.50 22.62
C THR A 66 -21.24 1.24 23.88
N ASP A 67 -21.04 0.09 24.52
CA ASP A 67 -21.92 -0.44 25.57
C ASP A 67 -21.16 -0.80 26.86
N CYS A 68 -19.92 -0.30 26.99
CA CYS A 68 -19.13 -0.47 28.21
C CYS A 68 -19.58 0.54 29.26
N SER A 69 -20.25 0.07 30.31
CA SER A 69 -20.57 0.82 31.52
C SER A 69 -19.35 1.04 32.41
#